data_AF-A0A3S4JXD7-F1
#
_entry.id   AF-A0A3S4JXD7-F1
#
_cell.length_a   1.000
_cell.length_b   1.000
_cell.length_c   1.000
_cell.angle_alpha   90.00
_cell.angle_beta   90.00
_cell.angle_gamma   90.00
#
_symmetry.space_group_name_H-M   'P 1'
#
loop_
_entity.id
_entity.type
_entity.pdbx_description
1 polymer ?
#
loop_
_entity_poly.entity_id
_entity_poly.type
_entity_poly.pdbx_seq_one_letter_code
_entity_poly.pdbx_strand_id
1 'polypeptide(L)'
;MLSYRHAFHAGNHADVLKHLIEIELLNYLGQKDKPYWYIDTHAGAGAYSLTEGYATKNAEFETGIARLWQRDDLPKPCAITWTWSGG
;
A
#
# COMPACT_ATOMS: atom_id res chain seq x y z
N MET A 1 17.55 -19.57 3.07
CA MET A 1 17.26 -19.19 1.67
C MET A 1 16.04 -18.29 1.71
N LEU A 2 16.22 -16.96 1.59
CA LEU A 2 15.12 -15.99 1.48
C LEU A 2 15.38 -15.21 0.20
N SER A 3 14.97 -15.77 -0.93
CA SER A 3 15.15 -15.16 -2.25
C SER A 3 14.04 -14.15 -2.59
N TYR A 4 12.89 -14.21 -1.91
CA TYR A 4 11.81 -13.27 -2.12
C TYR A 4 12.12 -11.94 -1.42
N ARG A 5 12.04 -10.84 -2.18
CA ARG A 5 12.14 -9.49 -1.64
C ARG A 5 10.99 -8.67 -2.20
N HIS A 6 10.08 -8.26 -1.32
CA HIS A 6 8.88 -7.53 -1.69
C HIS A 6 9.17 -6.22 -2.44
N ALA A 7 10.35 -5.62 -2.24
CA ALA A 7 10.79 -4.41 -2.94
C ALA A 7 10.78 -4.53 -4.49
N PHE A 8 10.88 -5.73 -5.06
CA PHE A 8 10.74 -5.92 -6.51
C PHE A 8 9.29 -5.78 -7.02
N HIS A 9 8.33 -5.93 -6.11
CA HIS A 9 6.89 -6.01 -6.40
C HIS A 9 6.10 -4.84 -5.79
N ALA A 10 6.79 -3.97 -5.05
CA ALA A 10 6.17 -2.89 -4.30
C ALA A 10 5.28 -2.02 -5.19
N GLY A 11 4.03 -1.83 -4.77
CA GLY A 11 3.07 -0.97 -5.46
C GLY A 11 2.39 -1.61 -6.67
N ASN A 12 2.59 -2.91 -6.93
CA ASN A 12 1.87 -3.62 -7.98
C ASN A 12 0.35 -3.74 -7.68
N HIS A 13 -0.41 -4.34 -8.60
CA HIS A 13 -1.87 -4.47 -8.45
C HIS A 13 -2.29 -5.29 -7.20
N ALA A 14 -1.46 -6.23 -6.74
CA ALA A 14 -1.75 -7.02 -5.55
C ALA A 14 -1.60 -6.18 -4.28
N ASP A 15 -0.58 -5.34 -4.22
CA ASP A 15 -0.42 -4.36 -3.13
C ASP A 15 -1.55 -3.35 -3.11
N VAL A 16 -2.01 -2.87 -4.27
CA VAL A 16 -3.17 -1.98 -4.35
C VAL A 16 -4.39 -2.61 -3.69
N LEU A 17 -4.73 -3.85 -4.05
CA LEU A 17 -5.88 -4.55 -3.47
C LEU A 17 -5.71 -4.82 -1.97
N LYS A 18 -4.53 -5.30 -1.58
CA LYS A 18 -4.21 -5.66 -0.19
C LYS A 18 -4.33 -4.44 0.73
N HIS A 19 -3.64 -3.35 0.39
CA HIS A 19 -3.64 -2.14 1.22
C HIS A 19 -5.00 -1.44 1.21
N LEU A 20 -5.74 -1.48 0.10
CA LEU A 20 -7.11 -0.96 0.06
C LEU A 20 -8.00 -1.68 1.09
N ILE A 21 -8.01 -3.01 1.09
CA ILE A 21 -8.80 -3.81 2.04
C ILE A 21 -8.33 -3.55 3.48
N GLU A 22 -7.02 -3.49 3.69
CA GLU A 22 -6.44 -3.23 5.01
C GLU A 22 -6.88 -1.87 5.57
N ILE A 23 -6.83 -0.81 4.77
CA ILE A 23 -7.28 0.54 5.16
C ILE A 23 -8.78 0.53 5.49
N GLU A 24 -9.62 -0.12 4.68
CA GLU A 24 -11.04 -0.23 4.96
C GLU A 24 -11.33 -1.01 6.27
N LEU A 25 -10.56 -2.07 6.54
CA LEU A 25 -10.66 -2.81 7.80
C LEU A 25 -10.25 -1.95 8.99
N LEU A 26 -9.14 -1.20 8.90
CA LEU A 26 -8.68 -0.30 9.96
C LEU A 26 -9.68 0.84 10.21
N ASN A 27 -10.23 1.42 9.14
CA ASN A 27 -11.29 2.44 9.22
C ASN A 27 -12.55 1.88 9.90
N TYR A 28 -12.96 0.66 9.56
CA TYR A 28 -14.12 0.01 10.15
C TYR A 28 -13.90 -0.33 11.63
N LEU A 29 -12.75 -0.95 11.98
CA LEU A 29 -12.41 -1.30 13.36
C LEU A 29 -12.25 -0.05 14.24
N GLY A 30 -11.75 1.04 13.67
CA GLY A 30 -11.61 2.35 14.33
C GLY A 30 -12.91 3.08 14.64
N GLN A 31 -14.08 2.61 14.14
CA GLN A 31 -15.37 3.23 14.47
C GLN A 31 -15.74 3.10 15.96
N LYS A 32 -15.15 2.11 16.64
CA LYS A 32 -15.35 1.91 18.07
C LYS A 32 -14.23 2.60 18.83
N ASP A 33 -14.60 3.43 19.81
CA ASP A 33 -13.65 4.06 20.74
C ASP A 33 -13.11 3.04 21.77
N LYS A 34 -12.39 2.04 21.28
CA LYS A 34 -11.64 1.04 22.06
C LYS A 34 -10.37 0.66 21.30
N PRO A 35 -9.24 0.51 21.99
CA PRO A 35 -7.99 0.10 21.35
C PRO A 35 -8.08 -1.31 20.77
N TYR A 36 -7.33 -1.57 19.70
CA TYR A 36 -7.15 -2.89 19.10
C TYR A 36 -5.67 -3.12 18.75
N TRP A 37 -5.30 -4.38 18.54
CA TRP A 37 -3.98 -4.76 18.05
C TRP A 37 -4.00 -4.97 16.55
N TYR A 38 -2.95 -4.49 15.89
CA TYR A 38 -2.63 -4.81 14.51
C TYR A 38 -1.38 -5.68 14.50
N ILE A 39 -1.50 -6.89 13.96
CA ILE A 39 -0.42 -7.88 13.94
C ILE A 39 -0.15 -8.23 12.48
N ASP A 40 1.01 -7.81 11.98
CA ASP A 40 1.49 -8.19 10.65
C ASP A 40 2.56 -9.27 10.77
N THR A 41 2.22 -10.46 10.29
CA THR A 41 3.11 -11.64 10.33
C THR A 41 4.26 -11.55 9.33
N HIS A 42 4.14 -10.72 8.30
CA HIS A 42 5.07 -10.63 7.17
C HIS A 42 5.27 -9.16 6.73
N ALA A 43 5.56 -8.28 7.68
CA ALA A 43 5.57 -6.82 7.51
C ALA A 43 6.57 -6.23 6.50
N GLY A 44 7.54 -7.03 6.04
CA GLY A 44 8.55 -6.55 5.10
C GLY A 44 9.38 -5.38 5.67
N ALA A 45 9.64 -4.37 4.86
CA ALA A 45 10.49 -3.22 5.20
C ALA A 45 9.68 -1.98 5.64
N GLY A 46 8.35 -2.05 5.63
CA GLY A 46 7.46 -0.92 5.90
C GLY A 46 7.31 0.05 4.73
N ALA A 47 8.40 0.54 4.16
CA ALA A 47 8.38 1.45 3.01
C ALA A 47 9.37 1.03 1.92
N TYR A 48 9.06 1.36 0.67
CA TYR A 48 9.86 1.03 -0.50
C TYR A 48 9.97 2.23 -1.42
N SER A 49 11.19 2.57 -1.84
CA SER A 49 11.38 3.56 -2.91
C SER A 49 10.95 2.96 -4.25
N LEU A 50 10.18 3.73 -5.02
CA LEU A 50 9.72 3.37 -6.37
C LEU A 50 10.53 4.07 -7.47
N THR A 51 11.39 5.02 -7.11
CA THR A 51 12.23 5.78 -8.04
C THR A 51 13.68 5.29 -8.09
N GLU A 52 14.08 4.45 -7.14
CA GLU A 52 15.42 3.86 -7.06
C GLU A 52 15.41 2.43 -6.48
N GLY A 53 16.53 1.71 -6.61
CA GLY A 53 16.71 0.40 -5.99
C GLY A 53 16.03 -0.75 -6.73
N TYR A 54 15.33 -1.62 -5.98
CA TYR A 54 14.76 -2.88 -6.50
C TYR A 54 13.47 -2.70 -7.29
N ALA A 55 12.61 -1.76 -6.87
CA ALA A 55 11.31 -1.56 -7.51
C ALA A 55 11.45 -1.14 -8.97
N THR A 56 12.49 -0.38 -9.31
CA THR A 56 12.77 0.06 -10.69
C THR A 56 13.28 -1.06 -11.61
N LYS A 57 13.66 -2.24 -11.06
CA LYS A 57 14.11 -3.38 -11.87
C LYS A 57 12.96 -4.06 -12.61
N ASN A 58 11.82 -4.23 -11.95
CA ASN A 58 10.62 -4.82 -12.55
C ASN A 58 9.57 -3.75 -12.89
N ALA A 59 9.60 -2.61 -12.18
CA ALA A 59 8.67 -1.50 -12.33
C ALA A 59 7.18 -1.89 -12.26
N GLU A 60 6.82 -2.92 -11.48
CA GLU A 60 5.44 -3.43 -11.42
C GLU A 60 4.43 -2.36 -10.92
N PHE A 61 4.91 -1.38 -10.15
CA PHE A 61 4.11 -0.23 -9.69
C PHE A 61 3.50 0.59 -10.82
N GLU A 62 4.11 0.61 -12.01
CA GLU A 62 3.60 1.34 -13.19
C GLU A 62 2.23 0.82 -13.65
N THR A 63 1.97 -0.48 -13.44
CA THR A 63 0.68 -1.11 -13.74
C THR A 63 -0.23 -1.23 -12.53
N GLY A 64 0.28 -0.92 -11.33
CA GLY A 64 -0.46 -0.88 -10.07
C GLY A 64 -0.76 0.55 -9.64
N ILE A 65 -0.16 0.98 -8.54
CA ILE A 65 -0.48 2.24 -7.85
C ILE A 65 -0.30 3.49 -8.71
N ALA A 66 0.66 3.50 -9.65
CA ALA A 66 0.91 4.66 -10.51
C ALA A 66 -0.30 5.05 -11.36
N ARG A 67 -1.15 4.07 -11.74
CA ARG A 67 -2.39 4.32 -12.50
C ARG A 67 -3.49 5.03 -11.70
N LEU A 68 -3.34 5.09 -10.38
CA LEU A 68 -4.37 5.61 -9.48
C LEU A 68 -4.05 6.99 -8.93
N TRP A 69 -2.76 7.35 -8.72
CA TRP A 69 -2.39 8.62 -8.06
C TRP A 69 -2.92 9.89 -8.71
N GLN A 70 -3.08 9.90 -10.04
CA GLN A 70 -3.53 11.09 -10.78
C GLN A 70 -5.03 11.04 -11.12
N ARG A 71 -5.76 10.06 -10.60
CA ARG A 71 -7.20 9.92 -10.84
C ARG A 71 -8.00 10.66 -9.77
N ASP A 72 -8.92 11.51 -10.21
CA ASP A 72 -9.89 12.24 -9.39
C ASP A 72 -11.29 11.61 -9.41
N ASP A 73 -11.48 10.57 -10.23
CA ASP A 73 -12.73 9.86 -10.48
C ASP A 73 -12.82 8.50 -9.76
N LEU A 74 -11.96 8.26 -8.77
CA LEU A 74 -11.92 6.99 -8.05
C LEU A 74 -13.17 6.80 -7.16
N PRO A 75 -13.72 5.56 -7.07
CA PRO A 75 -14.73 5.24 -6.08
C PRO A 75 -14.25 5.60 -4.66
N LYS A 76 -15.16 6.00 -3.77
CA LYS A 76 -14.81 6.47 -2.40
C LYS A 76 -13.79 5.58 -1.66
N PRO A 77 -13.90 4.24 -1.65
CA PRO A 77 -12.90 3.39 -0.98
C PRO A 77 -11.51 3.50 -1.63
N CYS A 78 -11.44 3.73 -2.94
CA CYS A 78 -10.19 3.88 -3.67
C CYS A 78 -9.66 5.32 -3.67
N ALA A 79 -10.50 6.30 -3.34
CA ALA A 79 -10.16 7.71 -3.20
C ALA A 79 -9.47 8.03 -1.87
N ILE A 80 -8.72 7.05 -1.34
CA ILE A 80 -7.87 7.25 -0.16
C ILE A 80 -6.95 8.42 -0.48
N THR A 81 -7.06 9.48 0.31
CA THR A 81 -6.05 10.54 0.32
C THR A 81 -4.76 9.92 0.84
N TRP A 82 -3.90 9.48 -0.07
CA TRP A 82 -2.50 9.10 0.21
C TRP A 82 -1.67 10.34 0.58
N THR A 83 -2.24 11.28 1.33
CA THR A 83 -1.56 12.43 1.87
C THR A 83 -0.71 11.93 3.03
N TRP A 84 0.57 11.76 2.76
CA TRP A 84 1.57 11.68 3.80
C TRP A 84 1.41 12.92 4.70
N SER A 85 0.92 12.74 5.92
CA SER A 85 0.66 13.82 6.89
C SER A 85 1.94 14.30 7.58
N GLY A 86 3.09 14.16 6.92
CA GLY A 86 4.39 14.08 7.58
C GLY A 86 5.31 15.29 7.44
N GLY A 87 4.90 16.47 6.98
CA GLY A 87 5.73 17.68 7.04
C GLY A 87 6.75 17.86 5.91
#